data_AF-A0A3D3FJ23-F1
#
_entry.id   AF-A0A3D3FJ23-F1
#
_cell.length_a   1.000
_cell.length_b   1.000
_cell.length_c   1.000
_cell.angle_alpha   90.00
_cell.angle_beta   90.00
_cell.angle_gamma   90.00
#
_symmetry.space_group_name_H-M   'P 1'
#
loop_
_entity.id
_entity.type
_entity.pdbx_description
1 polymer ?
#
loop_
_entity_poly.entity_id
_entity_poly.type
_entity_poly.pdbx_seq_one_letter_code
_entity_poly.pdbx_strand_id
1 'polypeptide(L)'
;MVPENGQELYHEIFGSILDRREMTPYLLRGCDGYATALCRASRMMANRGFDSIGGELLPGEKERAHEYVIHATRYFASSLFPFVESQLRALAALDSELRPAYEAALVSISAIRGILADPEYAALVAEDPRHLFLLVSSGKYPDLFRGKPGKEVEATSGRRAAACATLKMCRLIKAVEEDSQDINDFARLGLFLEARGRSLADLFDYDWENPESIPDDECAQRAFVKLSAFFHKLKESIAYDPGRSCLVFDSGDGVRVDVAELKARLKSPESMFAKLGKDTSEEIQHIRDVLAVTFLLREREDALALFHALQKRGVILQENVVSASITQTLFDNPHDMEEATLRLMRALARGALSDIEPDREEAAANAADFFRALDINAVRNPHSADQHRKFQCKINFSLPVHRDASTRRILVPGTAAYSYRDRIDVATERHTLPVELRISDVRSWELSEKRGEAHHDAYKFRQLTALMNRLFDPLFRFPPEEFGRLRADQARLFV
;
A
#
# COMPACT_ATOMS: atom_id res chain seq x y z
N MET A 1 -17.58 6.60 50.50
CA MET A 1 -18.20 7.15 49.27
C MET A 1 -17.17 8.05 48.61
N VAL A 2 -16.51 7.53 47.58
CA VAL A 2 -15.60 8.31 46.72
C VAL A 2 -16.48 8.97 45.65
N PRO A 3 -16.28 10.26 45.32
CA PRO A 3 -17.16 10.94 44.38
C PRO A 3 -17.12 10.24 43.01
N GLU A 4 -18.29 9.99 42.47
CA GLU A 4 -18.51 9.62 41.08
C GLU A 4 -17.96 10.75 40.18
N ASN A 5 -16.76 10.57 39.63
CA ASN A 5 -16.28 11.43 38.56
C ASN A 5 -17.09 11.13 37.29
N GLY A 6 -18.19 11.86 37.13
CA GLY A 6 -18.99 12.00 35.92
C GLY A 6 -18.23 12.74 34.81
N GLN A 7 -17.14 12.16 34.32
CA GLN A 7 -16.42 12.59 33.11
C GLN A 7 -15.90 11.40 32.29
N GLU A 8 -16.69 10.34 32.13
CA GLU A 8 -16.50 9.39 31.01
C GLU A 8 -17.56 9.64 29.93
N LEU A 9 -17.65 10.88 29.46
CA LEU A 9 -18.42 11.18 28.25
C LEU A 9 -17.58 10.74 27.04
N TYR A 10 -18.12 9.76 26.30
CA TYR A 10 -18.18 9.51 24.83
C TYR A 10 -17.17 10.12 23.81
N HIS A 11 -16.20 10.92 24.21
CA HIS A 11 -15.30 11.64 23.31
C HIS A 11 -14.18 10.77 22.73
N GLU A 12 -13.90 9.62 23.34
CA GLU A 12 -12.89 8.66 22.85
C GLU A 12 -13.47 7.54 21.98
N ILE A 13 -14.72 7.63 21.52
CA ILE A 13 -15.24 6.64 20.53
C ILE A 13 -14.92 7.09 19.11
N PHE A 14 -14.94 8.39 18.86
CA PHE A 14 -14.69 8.98 17.55
C PHE A 14 -13.19 9.26 17.34
N GLY A 15 -12.74 9.14 16.10
CA GLY A 15 -11.34 9.31 15.73
C GLY A 15 -10.58 8.00 15.57
N SER A 16 -9.41 8.12 14.96
CA SER A 16 -8.52 7.00 14.64
C SER A 16 -8.02 6.29 15.90
N ILE A 17 -7.91 4.96 15.82
CA ILE A 17 -7.28 4.15 16.87
C ILE A 17 -5.76 4.36 16.91
N LEU A 18 -5.15 4.70 15.77
CA LEU A 18 -3.72 4.95 15.65
C LEU A 18 -3.32 6.24 16.37
N ASP A 19 -4.22 7.22 16.48
CA ASP A 19 -3.95 8.51 17.13
C ASP A 19 -4.09 8.44 18.67
N ARG A 20 -4.45 7.28 19.23
CA ARG A 20 -4.63 7.13 20.68
C ARG A 20 -3.31 6.92 21.40
N ARG A 21 -2.98 7.77 22.36
CA ARG A 21 -1.80 7.58 23.25
C ARG A 21 -1.97 6.41 24.20
N GLU A 22 -3.19 6.26 24.71
CA GLU A 22 -3.59 5.13 25.54
C GLU A 22 -4.87 4.53 24.97
N MET A 23 -4.97 3.21 24.98
CA MET A 23 -6.22 2.51 24.76
C MET A 23 -6.75 2.13 26.14
N THR A 24 -7.80 2.82 26.62
CA THR A 24 -8.42 2.52 27.92
C THR A 24 -9.86 2.03 27.72
N PRO A 25 -10.05 0.76 27.31
CA PRO A 25 -11.37 0.22 27.05
C PRO A 25 -12.23 0.28 28.30
N TYR A 26 -13.43 0.83 28.16
CA TYR A 26 -14.42 0.90 29.24
C TYR A 26 -14.73 -0.48 29.85
N LEU A 27 -14.63 -1.55 29.05
CA LEU A 27 -14.89 -2.93 29.49
C LEU A 27 -13.97 -3.42 30.61
N LEU A 28 -12.82 -2.78 30.84
CA LEU A 28 -11.90 -3.11 31.94
C LEU A 28 -12.20 -2.34 33.23
N ARG A 29 -13.13 -1.38 33.21
CA ARG A 29 -13.52 -0.61 34.40
C ARG A 29 -14.14 -1.54 35.44
N GLY A 30 -13.70 -1.38 36.68
CA GLY A 30 -14.22 -2.14 37.82
C GLY A 30 -13.80 -3.62 37.85
N CYS A 31 -12.79 -4.02 37.07
CA CYS A 31 -12.14 -5.32 37.29
C CYS A 31 -11.40 -5.29 38.62
N ASP A 32 -11.64 -6.29 39.45
CA ASP A 32 -11.10 -6.45 40.81
C ASP A 32 -9.82 -7.29 40.85
N GLY A 33 -9.42 -7.86 39.71
CA GLY A 33 -8.16 -8.57 39.55
C GLY A 33 -7.97 -9.21 38.19
N TYR A 34 -6.92 -10.02 38.10
CA TYR A 34 -6.42 -10.60 36.85
C TYR A 34 -7.44 -11.48 36.11
N ALA A 35 -8.14 -12.37 36.82
CA ALA A 35 -9.11 -13.27 36.20
C ALA A 35 -10.29 -12.51 35.57
N THR A 36 -10.83 -11.51 36.28
CA THR A 36 -11.93 -10.69 35.76
C THR A 36 -11.46 -9.79 34.63
N ALA A 37 -10.25 -9.24 34.70
CA ALA A 37 -9.63 -8.47 33.62
C ALA A 37 -9.44 -9.31 32.34
N LEU A 38 -8.94 -10.53 32.43
CA LEU A 38 -8.80 -11.44 31.28
C LEU A 38 -10.16 -11.77 30.65
N CYS A 39 -11.16 -12.07 31.48
CA CYS A 39 -12.53 -12.34 31.00
C CYS A 39 -13.09 -11.15 30.20
N ARG A 40 -12.86 -9.92 30.68
CA ARG A 40 -13.27 -8.70 29.98
C ARG A 40 -12.45 -8.44 28.71
N ALA A 41 -11.15 -8.71 28.73
CA ALA A 41 -10.30 -8.63 27.55
C ALA A 41 -10.75 -9.63 26.46
N SER A 42 -11.16 -10.85 26.82
CA SER A 42 -11.74 -11.81 25.86
C SER A 42 -13.01 -11.26 25.21
N ARG A 43 -13.91 -10.64 25.99
CA ARG A 43 -15.12 -10.00 25.44
C ARG A 43 -14.77 -8.88 24.46
N MET A 44 -13.72 -8.11 24.75
CA MET A 44 -13.24 -7.08 23.83
C MET A 44 -12.70 -7.67 22.53
N MET A 45 -11.98 -8.79 22.60
CA MET A 45 -11.51 -9.50 21.42
C MET A 45 -12.67 -10.11 20.65
N ALA A 46 -13.70 -10.61 21.34
CA ALA A 46 -14.90 -11.11 20.69
C ALA A 46 -15.64 -10.06 19.88
N ASN A 47 -15.75 -8.84 20.41
CA ASN A 47 -16.27 -7.69 19.66
C ASN A 47 -15.41 -7.29 18.44
N ARG A 48 -14.22 -7.89 18.29
CA ARG A 48 -13.30 -7.71 17.16
C ARG A 48 -13.20 -8.97 16.30
N GLY A 49 -14.19 -9.86 16.37
CA GLY A 49 -14.29 -11.04 15.51
C GLY A 49 -13.47 -12.24 15.97
N PHE A 50 -13.11 -12.31 17.25
CA PHE A 50 -12.52 -13.52 17.84
C PHE A 50 -13.58 -14.40 18.51
N ASP A 51 -13.53 -15.71 18.30
CA ASP A 51 -14.48 -16.58 18.98
C ASP A 51 -14.11 -16.77 20.46
N SER A 52 -15.12 -16.68 21.32
CA SER A 52 -14.95 -16.85 22.77
C SER A 52 -16.16 -17.55 23.39
N ILE A 53 -15.92 -18.33 24.44
CA ILE A 53 -16.96 -19.01 25.22
C ILE A 53 -16.69 -18.76 26.69
N GLY A 54 -17.73 -18.38 27.44
CA GLY A 54 -17.61 -18.19 28.90
C GLY A 54 -16.66 -17.06 29.32
N GLY A 55 -16.28 -16.16 28.41
CA GLY A 55 -15.28 -15.14 28.68
C GLY A 55 -13.83 -15.57 28.45
N GLU A 56 -13.61 -16.72 27.81
CA GLU A 56 -12.29 -17.17 27.37
C GLU A 56 -12.25 -17.32 25.85
N LEU A 57 -11.10 -17.02 25.24
CA LEU A 57 -10.89 -17.29 23.82
C LEU A 57 -10.81 -18.80 23.59
N LEU A 58 -11.31 -19.25 22.43
CA LEU A 58 -11.03 -20.62 21.99
C LEU A 58 -9.51 -20.79 21.76
N PRO A 59 -8.95 -22.01 21.92
CA PRO A 59 -7.51 -22.24 21.75
C PRO A 59 -6.95 -21.72 20.41
N GLY A 60 -7.61 -22.04 19.29
CA GLY A 60 -7.20 -21.54 17.96
C GLY A 60 -7.31 -20.02 17.79
N GLU A 61 -8.21 -19.38 18.53
CA GLU A 61 -8.37 -17.91 18.52
C GLU A 61 -7.29 -17.22 19.34
N LYS A 62 -6.84 -17.87 20.42
CA LYS A 62 -5.67 -17.42 21.19
C LYS A 62 -4.40 -17.53 20.35
N GLU A 63 -4.24 -18.62 19.60
CA GLU A 63 -3.14 -18.81 18.63
C GLU A 63 -3.19 -17.75 17.53
N ARG A 64 -4.33 -17.55 16.87
CA ARG A 64 -4.51 -16.50 15.84
C ARG A 64 -4.18 -15.11 16.37
N ALA A 65 -4.64 -14.78 17.58
CA ALA A 65 -4.30 -13.50 18.21
C ALA A 65 -2.80 -13.35 18.47
N HIS A 66 -2.14 -14.43 18.89
CA HIS A 66 -0.70 -14.46 19.12
C HIS A 66 0.08 -14.32 17.79
N GLU A 67 -0.40 -14.90 16.69
CA GLU A 67 0.19 -14.71 15.35
C GLU A 67 0.18 -13.23 14.94
N TYR A 68 -0.91 -12.49 15.18
CA TYR A 68 -0.93 -11.04 14.93
C TYR A 68 0.13 -10.28 15.72
N VAL A 69 0.35 -10.65 16.98
CA VAL A 69 1.37 -10.05 17.83
C VAL A 69 2.78 -10.37 17.34
N ILE A 70 3.03 -11.62 16.93
CA ILE A 70 4.29 -12.02 16.30
C ILE A 70 4.51 -11.23 15.00
N HIS A 71 3.49 -11.10 14.14
CA HIS A 71 3.59 -10.37 12.88
C HIS A 71 3.88 -8.88 13.13
N ALA A 72 3.20 -8.26 14.08
CA ALA A 72 3.43 -6.86 14.46
C ALA A 72 4.87 -6.63 14.95
N THR A 73 5.33 -7.45 15.89
CA THR A 73 6.69 -7.33 16.47
C THR A 73 7.78 -7.66 15.44
N ARG A 74 7.57 -8.66 14.59
CA ARG A 74 8.47 -8.97 13.46
C ARG A 74 8.52 -7.83 12.46
N TYR A 75 7.38 -7.25 12.08
CA TYR A 75 7.33 -6.09 11.18
C TYR A 75 8.14 -4.92 11.74
N PHE A 76 8.00 -4.62 13.04
CA PHE A 76 8.80 -3.59 13.70
C PHE A 76 10.30 -3.87 13.59
N ALA A 77 10.72 -5.07 13.98
CA ALA A 77 12.12 -5.43 14.11
C ALA A 77 12.83 -5.64 12.76
N SER A 78 12.15 -6.24 11.78
CA SER A 78 12.74 -6.69 10.52
C SER A 78 12.51 -5.73 9.35
N SER A 79 11.47 -4.90 9.39
CA SER A 79 11.08 -4.07 8.24
C SER A 79 11.05 -2.58 8.60
N LEU A 80 10.26 -2.18 9.59
CA LEU A 80 10.03 -0.77 9.91
C LEU A 80 11.28 -0.08 10.48
N PHE A 81 11.79 -0.57 11.61
CA PHE A 81 12.94 0.09 12.27
C PHE A 81 14.21 0.05 11.42
N PRO A 82 14.61 -1.08 10.79
CA PRO A 82 15.82 -1.10 9.96
C PRO A 82 15.79 -0.08 8.82
N PHE A 83 14.65 0.04 8.11
CA PHE A 83 14.51 1.01 7.03
C PHE A 83 14.57 2.45 7.55
N VAL A 84 13.79 2.79 8.58
CA VAL A 84 13.74 4.15 9.14
C VAL A 84 15.09 4.55 9.73
N GLU A 85 15.75 3.67 10.48
CA GLU A 85 17.07 3.94 11.04
C GLU A 85 18.14 4.14 9.96
N SER A 86 18.15 3.32 8.91
CA SER A 86 19.11 3.49 7.82
C SER A 86 19.00 4.86 7.19
N GLN A 87 17.78 5.34 6.97
CA GLN A 87 17.50 6.67 6.42
C GLN A 87 17.90 7.78 7.40
N LEU A 88 17.53 7.66 8.68
CA LEU A 88 17.90 8.62 9.72
C LEU A 88 19.42 8.74 9.90
N ARG A 89 20.17 7.63 9.87
CA ARG A 89 21.64 7.64 9.97
C ARG A 89 22.27 8.37 8.77
N ALA A 90 21.78 8.10 7.57
CA ALA A 90 22.25 8.77 6.36
C ALA A 90 21.96 10.29 6.41
N LEU A 91 20.79 10.68 6.87
CA LEU A 91 20.41 12.09 7.06
C LEU A 91 21.21 12.77 8.18
N ALA A 92 21.46 12.09 9.30
CA ALA A 92 22.26 12.62 10.41
C ALA A 92 23.73 12.88 10.02
N ALA A 93 24.26 12.11 9.06
CA ALA A 93 25.59 12.32 8.52
C ALA A 93 25.71 13.59 7.65
N LEU A 94 24.59 14.18 7.22
CA LEU A 94 24.60 15.46 6.52
C LEU A 94 24.94 16.61 7.48
N ASP A 95 25.55 17.66 6.92
CA ASP A 95 25.64 18.95 7.61
C ASP A 95 24.29 19.67 7.51
N SER A 96 23.42 19.43 8.50
CA SER A 96 22.04 19.92 8.56
C SER A 96 21.69 20.37 9.97
N GLU A 97 20.89 21.43 10.06
CA GLU A 97 20.27 21.90 11.30
C GLU A 97 19.33 20.85 11.92
N LEU A 98 18.84 19.89 11.12
CA LEU A 98 17.98 18.80 11.59
C LEU A 98 18.74 17.61 12.18
N ARG A 99 20.08 17.60 12.17
CA ARG A 99 20.88 16.52 12.75
C ARG A 99 20.42 16.13 14.17
N PRO A 100 20.17 17.06 15.11
CA PRO A 100 19.70 16.70 16.45
C PRO A 100 18.34 15.98 16.45
N ALA A 101 17.43 16.33 15.55
CA ALA A 101 16.14 15.67 15.41
C ALA A 101 16.29 14.24 14.86
N TYR A 102 17.20 14.03 13.90
CA TYR A 102 17.50 12.69 13.38
C TYR A 102 18.12 11.79 14.45
N GLU A 103 19.08 12.31 15.22
CA GLU A 103 19.71 11.60 16.32
C GLU A 103 18.72 11.27 17.44
N ALA A 104 17.86 12.21 17.83
CA ALA A 104 16.81 11.97 18.82
C ALA A 104 15.82 10.88 18.37
N ALA A 105 15.47 10.86 17.08
CA ALA A 105 14.64 9.80 16.49
C ALA A 105 15.34 8.43 16.53
N LEU A 106 16.64 8.36 16.25
CA LEU A 106 17.44 7.13 16.39
C LEU A 106 17.50 6.63 17.83
N VAL A 107 17.71 7.53 18.81
CA VAL A 107 17.69 7.19 20.24
C VAL A 107 16.32 6.65 20.64
N SER A 108 15.24 7.28 20.18
CA SER A 108 13.86 6.84 20.43
C SER A 108 13.61 5.43 19.90
N ILE A 109 14.03 5.13 18.66
CA ILE A 109 13.91 3.78 18.08
C ILE A 109 14.70 2.76 18.91
N SER A 110 15.93 3.09 19.33
CA SER A 110 16.75 2.22 20.18
C SER A 110 16.07 1.92 21.52
N ALA A 111 15.50 2.93 22.18
CA ALA A 111 14.76 2.76 23.43
C ALA A 111 13.51 1.88 23.25
N ILE A 112 12.75 2.08 22.18
CA ILE A 112 11.57 1.25 21.85
C ILE A 112 12.00 -0.22 21.62
N ARG A 113 13.07 -0.45 20.85
CA ARG A 113 13.62 -1.79 20.66
C ARG A 113 14.03 -2.43 21.98
N GLY A 114 14.66 -1.67 22.87
CA GLY A 114 15.04 -2.14 24.20
C GLY A 114 13.83 -2.64 25.01
N ILE A 115 12.70 -1.93 24.96
CA ILE A 115 11.45 -2.35 25.62
C ILE A 115 10.86 -3.61 24.95
N LEU A 116 10.79 -3.65 23.62
CA LEU A 116 10.21 -4.78 22.90
C LEU A 116 11.06 -6.06 23.02
N ALA A 117 12.38 -5.91 23.20
CA ALA A 117 13.33 -7.02 23.38
C ALA A 117 13.56 -7.39 24.86
N ASP A 118 12.96 -6.66 25.81
CA ASP A 118 13.01 -7.00 27.23
C ASP A 118 12.41 -8.40 27.46
N PRO A 119 13.17 -9.37 28.00
CA PRO A 119 12.70 -10.74 28.18
C PRO A 119 11.44 -10.85 29.04
N GLU A 120 11.25 -9.98 30.02
CA GLU A 120 10.06 -10.00 30.87
C GLU A 120 8.82 -9.50 30.12
N TYR A 121 8.98 -8.43 29.34
CA TYR A 121 7.90 -7.92 28.49
C TYR A 121 7.53 -8.96 27.41
N ALA A 122 8.53 -9.50 26.72
CA ALA A 122 8.33 -10.50 25.68
C ALA A 122 7.67 -11.78 26.23
N ALA A 123 8.12 -12.29 27.38
CA ALA A 123 7.52 -13.45 28.03
C ALA A 123 6.06 -13.17 28.44
N LEU A 124 5.78 -11.99 29.00
CA LEU A 124 4.42 -11.61 29.40
C LEU A 124 3.48 -11.56 28.19
N VAL A 125 3.89 -10.92 27.10
CA VAL A 125 3.09 -10.82 25.88
C VAL A 125 2.91 -12.20 25.22
N ALA A 126 3.93 -13.06 25.30
CA ALA A 126 3.86 -14.39 24.73
C ALA A 126 2.94 -15.35 25.50
N GLU A 127 2.84 -15.19 26.84
CA GLU A 127 1.98 -16.01 27.71
C GLU A 127 0.48 -15.88 27.33
N ASP A 128 0.03 -14.66 27.07
CA ASP A 128 -1.34 -14.39 26.66
C ASP A 128 -1.44 -13.07 25.87
N PRO A 129 -1.96 -13.08 24.63
CA PRO A 129 -2.11 -11.85 23.84
C PRO A 129 -3.04 -10.82 24.50
N ARG A 130 -3.93 -11.26 25.41
CA ARG A 130 -4.80 -10.35 26.17
C ARG A 130 -4.01 -9.45 27.12
N HIS A 131 -2.80 -9.84 27.53
CA HIS A 131 -1.94 -9.01 28.37
C HIS A 131 -1.63 -7.65 27.76
N LEU A 132 -1.63 -7.52 26.43
CA LEU A 132 -1.48 -6.23 25.78
C LEU A 132 -2.59 -5.25 26.17
N PHE A 133 -3.84 -5.72 26.25
CA PHE A 133 -4.98 -4.90 26.68
C PHE A 133 -4.90 -4.51 28.15
N LEU A 134 -4.41 -5.41 29.00
CA LEU A 134 -4.21 -5.14 30.42
C LEU A 134 -3.07 -4.11 30.61
N LEU A 135 -1.93 -4.31 29.95
CA LEU A 135 -0.78 -3.40 30.00
C LEU A 135 -1.17 -1.98 29.57
N VAL A 136 -1.75 -1.81 28.38
CA VAL A 136 -2.11 -0.48 27.88
C VAL A 136 -3.07 0.26 28.82
N SER A 137 -3.91 -0.47 29.54
CA SER A 137 -4.92 0.07 30.45
C SER A 137 -4.43 0.26 31.89
N SER A 138 -3.25 -0.27 32.24
CA SER A 138 -2.77 -0.33 33.64
C SER A 138 -2.48 1.03 34.25
N GLY A 139 -2.29 2.09 33.44
CA GLY A 139 -2.17 3.45 33.97
C GLY A 139 -3.46 4.00 34.57
N LYS A 140 -4.60 3.63 33.97
CA LYS A 140 -5.93 4.03 34.42
C LYS A 140 -6.53 3.03 35.42
N TYR A 141 -6.24 1.75 35.23
CA TYR A 141 -6.71 0.66 36.08
C TYR A 141 -5.50 -0.15 36.61
N PRO A 142 -4.87 0.26 37.73
CA PRO A 142 -3.61 -0.34 38.20
C PRO A 142 -3.76 -1.79 38.69
N ASP A 143 -4.98 -2.20 39.08
CA ASP A 143 -5.24 -3.50 39.71
C ASP A 143 -5.44 -4.66 38.71
N LEU A 144 -5.31 -4.42 37.40
CA LEU A 144 -5.62 -5.41 36.37
C LEU A 144 -4.76 -6.67 36.41
N PHE A 145 -3.56 -6.61 36.99
CA PHE A 145 -2.67 -7.76 37.17
C PHE A 145 -2.71 -8.35 38.59
N ARG A 146 -3.56 -7.82 39.48
CA ARG A 146 -3.67 -8.31 40.86
C ARG A 146 -4.11 -9.77 40.87
N GLY A 147 -3.32 -10.64 41.50
CA GLY A 147 -3.59 -12.08 41.58
C GLY A 147 -3.14 -12.86 40.34
N LYS A 148 -2.37 -12.26 39.41
CA LYS A 148 -1.69 -13.02 38.35
C LYS A 148 -0.68 -13.99 38.98
N PRO A 149 -0.67 -15.28 38.59
CA PRO A 149 0.37 -16.22 39.01
C PRO A 149 1.76 -15.79 38.51
N GLY A 150 2.78 -15.97 39.35
CA GLY A 150 4.17 -15.67 39.01
C GLY A 150 4.66 -14.32 39.52
N LYS A 151 5.61 -13.72 38.78
CA LYS A 151 6.21 -12.43 39.14
C LYS A 151 5.20 -11.29 38.98
N GLU A 152 5.25 -10.31 39.88
CA GLU A 152 4.49 -9.08 39.77
C GLU A 152 4.81 -8.37 38.45
N VAL A 153 3.77 -7.89 37.77
CA VAL A 153 3.90 -7.23 36.47
C VAL A 153 4.15 -5.75 36.67
N GLU A 154 5.35 -5.30 36.31
CA GLU A 154 5.66 -3.88 36.28
C GLU A 154 5.18 -3.25 34.96
N ALA A 155 4.08 -2.50 35.03
CA ALA A 155 3.46 -1.80 33.90
C ALA A 155 3.98 -0.36 33.73
N THR A 156 5.30 -0.22 33.51
CA THR A 156 5.94 1.08 33.27
C THR A 156 5.32 1.82 32.08
N SER A 157 5.39 3.16 32.07
CA SER A 157 4.88 3.96 30.95
C SER A 157 5.42 3.50 29.59
N GLY A 158 6.70 3.12 29.53
CA GLY A 158 7.33 2.53 28.34
C GLY A 158 6.68 1.23 27.88
N ARG A 159 6.50 0.25 28.77
CA ARG A 159 5.84 -1.03 28.45
C ARG A 159 4.38 -0.83 28.04
N ARG A 160 3.66 0.12 28.66
CA ARG A 160 2.27 0.45 28.28
C ARG A 160 2.20 1.05 26.87
N ALA A 161 3.08 1.98 26.54
CA ALA A 161 3.13 2.59 25.21
C ALA A 161 3.57 1.58 24.13
N ALA A 162 4.52 0.69 24.43
CA ALA A 162 4.90 -0.40 23.52
C ALA A 162 3.76 -1.40 23.28
N ALA A 163 2.99 -1.73 24.31
CA ALA A 163 1.79 -2.56 24.18
C ALA A 163 0.72 -1.88 23.32
N CYS A 164 0.52 -0.56 23.50
CA CYS A 164 -0.36 0.25 22.68
C CYS A 164 0.06 0.23 21.20
N ALA A 165 1.34 0.46 20.90
CA ALA A 165 1.88 0.41 19.54
C ALA A 165 1.69 -0.97 18.89
N THR A 166 1.92 -2.04 19.66
CA THR A 166 1.70 -3.42 19.21
C THR A 166 0.23 -3.67 18.86
N LEU A 167 -0.72 -3.23 19.69
CA LEU A 167 -2.16 -3.34 19.43
C LEU A 167 -2.59 -2.55 18.20
N LYS A 168 -2.08 -1.32 18.03
CA LYS A 168 -2.33 -0.48 16.85
C LYS A 168 -1.85 -1.17 15.56
N MET A 169 -0.66 -1.78 15.59
CA MET A 169 -0.15 -2.51 14.44
C MET A 169 -0.93 -3.81 14.19
N CYS A 170 -1.33 -4.54 15.23
CA CYS A 170 -2.22 -5.69 15.09
C CYS A 170 -3.54 -5.29 14.41
N ARG A 171 -4.10 -4.12 14.75
CA ARG A 171 -5.29 -3.59 14.08
C ARG A 171 -5.05 -3.32 12.60
N LEU A 172 -3.90 -2.75 12.22
CA LEU A 172 -3.55 -2.53 10.80
C LEU A 172 -3.40 -3.84 10.03
N ILE A 173 -2.71 -4.83 10.61
CA ILE A 173 -2.53 -6.15 10.00
C ILE A 173 -3.89 -6.84 9.82
N LYS A 174 -4.67 -6.91 10.90
CA LYS A 174 -6.02 -7.47 10.87
C LYS A 174 -6.91 -6.76 9.86
N ALA A 175 -6.83 -5.43 9.74
CA ALA A 175 -7.60 -4.70 8.75
C ALA A 175 -7.26 -5.18 7.33
N VAL A 176 -5.97 -5.27 6.97
CA VAL A 176 -5.51 -5.77 5.66
C VAL A 176 -5.99 -7.20 5.39
N GLU A 177 -5.97 -8.06 6.40
CA GLU A 177 -6.33 -9.47 6.25
C GLU A 177 -7.84 -9.73 6.26
N GLU A 178 -8.62 -8.93 6.98
CA GLU A 178 -10.03 -9.26 7.28
C GLU A 178 -11.04 -8.20 6.83
N ASP A 179 -10.67 -6.92 6.75
CA ASP A 179 -11.61 -5.86 6.37
C ASP A 179 -11.85 -5.85 4.83
N SER A 180 -11.00 -6.52 4.04
CA SER A 180 -11.18 -6.69 2.59
C SER A 180 -10.60 -8.01 2.06
N GLN A 181 -11.47 -8.85 1.51
CA GLN A 181 -11.08 -10.10 0.86
C GLN A 181 -10.10 -9.87 -0.29
N ASP A 182 -10.33 -8.87 -1.13
CA ASP A 182 -9.44 -8.57 -2.26
C ASP A 182 -8.03 -8.19 -1.80
N ILE A 183 -7.92 -7.31 -0.79
CA ILE A 183 -6.62 -6.89 -0.27
C ILE A 183 -5.88 -8.07 0.37
N ASN A 184 -6.58 -8.91 1.12
CA ASN A 184 -6.02 -10.14 1.68
C ASN A 184 -5.55 -11.10 0.57
N ASP A 185 -6.35 -11.33 -0.47
CA ASP A 185 -5.98 -12.19 -1.61
C ASP A 185 -4.65 -11.74 -2.23
N PHE A 186 -4.46 -10.45 -2.45
CA PHE A 186 -3.21 -9.90 -2.99
C PHE A 186 -2.04 -9.96 -1.99
N ALA A 187 -2.30 -9.74 -0.70
CA ALA A 187 -1.29 -9.91 0.34
C ALA A 187 -0.79 -11.36 0.41
N ARG A 188 -1.70 -12.34 0.33
CA ARG A 188 -1.39 -13.78 0.30
C ARG A 188 -0.59 -14.16 -0.94
N LEU A 189 -0.93 -13.61 -2.10
CA LEU A 189 -0.12 -13.78 -3.31
C LEU A 189 1.28 -13.18 -3.15
N GLY A 190 1.41 -11.99 -2.56
CA GLY A 190 2.71 -11.38 -2.29
C GLY A 190 3.61 -12.25 -1.42
N LEU A 191 3.08 -12.74 -0.29
CA LEU A 191 3.80 -13.65 0.60
C LEU A 191 4.23 -14.94 -0.10
N PHE A 192 3.37 -15.51 -0.94
CA PHE A 192 3.67 -16.69 -1.74
C PHE A 192 4.84 -16.47 -2.71
N LEU A 193 4.85 -15.34 -3.42
CA LEU A 193 5.92 -14.98 -4.35
C LEU A 193 7.25 -14.80 -3.61
N GLU A 194 7.24 -14.07 -2.50
CA GLU A 194 8.43 -13.84 -1.68
C GLU A 194 8.98 -15.13 -1.06
N ALA A 195 8.11 -16.03 -0.59
CA ALA A 195 8.51 -17.34 -0.08
C ALA A 195 9.22 -18.22 -1.13
N ARG A 196 9.01 -17.94 -2.42
CA ARG A 196 9.69 -18.57 -3.55
C ARG A 196 10.88 -17.76 -4.07
N GLY A 197 11.32 -16.74 -3.34
CA GLY A 197 12.41 -15.86 -3.73
C GLY A 197 12.09 -15.01 -4.96
N ARG A 198 10.81 -14.80 -5.27
CA ARG A 198 10.38 -13.94 -6.39
C ARG A 198 10.20 -12.51 -5.90
N SER A 199 10.70 -11.58 -6.71
CA SER A 199 10.49 -10.14 -6.49
C SER A 199 9.01 -9.81 -6.66
N LEU A 200 8.51 -8.89 -5.84
CA LEU A 200 7.20 -8.25 -6.07
C LEU A 200 7.27 -7.16 -7.14
N ALA A 201 8.46 -6.82 -7.61
CA ALA A 201 8.70 -5.98 -8.78
C ALA A 201 8.90 -6.84 -10.05
N ASP A 202 8.89 -6.19 -11.21
CA ASP A 202 9.14 -6.77 -12.53
C ASP A 202 8.19 -7.93 -12.90
N LEU A 203 6.95 -7.83 -12.43
CA LEU A 203 5.92 -8.84 -12.62
C LEU A 203 5.38 -8.93 -14.05
N PHE A 204 5.77 -8.02 -14.94
CA PHE A 204 5.37 -8.09 -16.35
C PHE A 204 5.96 -9.32 -17.04
N ASP A 205 7.24 -9.60 -16.76
CA ASP A 205 7.97 -10.74 -17.31
C ASP A 205 7.76 -12.04 -16.51
N TYR A 206 7.00 -11.97 -15.41
CA TYR A 206 6.63 -13.17 -14.68
C TYR A 206 5.76 -14.09 -15.54
N ASP A 207 6.03 -15.38 -15.45
CA ASP A 207 5.29 -16.41 -16.18
C ASP A 207 3.98 -16.73 -15.45
N TRP A 208 2.97 -15.91 -15.74
CA TRP A 208 1.60 -16.03 -15.25
C TRP A 208 0.81 -17.18 -15.87
N GLU A 209 1.39 -17.87 -16.86
CA GLU A 209 0.75 -18.96 -17.61
C GLU A 209 1.28 -20.33 -17.16
N ASN A 210 2.42 -20.36 -16.46
CA ASN A 210 2.99 -21.60 -15.91
C ASN A 210 2.08 -22.20 -14.80
N PRO A 211 1.58 -23.44 -14.97
CA PRO A 211 0.78 -24.12 -13.95
C PRO A 211 1.50 -24.35 -12.62
N GLU A 212 2.83 -24.53 -12.62
CA GLU A 212 3.63 -24.73 -11.40
C GLU A 212 3.74 -23.44 -10.54
N SER A 213 3.43 -22.30 -11.15
CA SER A 213 3.42 -20.99 -10.51
C SER A 213 2.12 -20.69 -9.75
N ILE A 214 1.09 -21.55 -9.89
CA ILE A 214 -0.23 -21.33 -9.27
C ILE A 214 -0.16 -21.65 -7.76
N PRO A 215 -0.60 -20.74 -6.88
CA PRO A 215 -0.69 -21.02 -5.44
C PRO A 215 -1.75 -22.08 -5.10
N ASP A 216 -1.47 -22.89 -4.08
CA ASP A 216 -2.44 -23.82 -3.49
C ASP A 216 -3.45 -23.12 -2.57
N ASP A 217 -3.05 -22.00 -1.97
CA ASP A 217 -3.93 -21.16 -1.16
C ASP A 217 -4.99 -20.49 -2.03
N GLU A 218 -6.27 -20.65 -1.67
CA GLU A 218 -7.38 -20.16 -2.48
C GLU A 218 -7.36 -18.63 -2.65
N CYS A 219 -6.97 -17.91 -1.59
CA CYS A 219 -6.90 -16.44 -1.61
C CYS A 219 -5.81 -15.98 -2.59
N ALA A 220 -4.61 -16.53 -2.48
CA ALA A 220 -3.51 -16.28 -3.39
C ALA A 220 -3.85 -16.70 -4.83
N GLN A 221 -4.56 -17.82 -5.02
CA GLN A 221 -4.99 -18.30 -6.34
C GLN A 221 -5.97 -17.33 -7.01
N ARG A 222 -6.95 -16.78 -6.29
CA ARG A 222 -7.86 -15.76 -6.82
C ARG A 222 -7.09 -14.53 -7.28
N ALA A 223 -6.18 -14.01 -6.46
CA ALA A 223 -5.32 -12.90 -6.84
C ALA A 223 -4.41 -13.22 -8.03
N PHE A 224 -3.83 -14.43 -8.08
CA PHE A 224 -2.96 -14.88 -9.17
C PHE A 224 -3.70 -14.82 -10.51
N VAL A 225 -4.94 -15.33 -10.55
CA VAL A 225 -5.74 -15.34 -11.78
C VAL A 225 -6.13 -13.92 -12.20
N LYS A 226 -6.45 -13.03 -11.25
CA LYS A 226 -6.71 -11.61 -11.54
C LYS A 226 -5.50 -10.93 -12.20
N LEU A 227 -4.29 -11.14 -11.69
CA LEU A 227 -3.06 -10.60 -12.27
C LEU A 227 -2.77 -11.24 -13.64
N SER A 228 -2.87 -12.56 -13.74
CA SER A 228 -2.68 -13.31 -14.99
C SER A 228 -3.60 -12.80 -16.10
N ALA A 229 -4.89 -12.61 -15.81
CA ALA A 229 -5.85 -12.05 -16.76
C ALA A 229 -5.49 -10.64 -17.23
N PHE A 230 -5.08 -9.77 -16.30
CA PHE A 230 -4.67 -8.41 -16.64
C PHE A 230 -3.42 -8.41 -17.53
N PHE A 231 -2.38 -9.16 -17.16
CA PHE A 231 -1.14 -9.22 -17.94
C PHE A 231 -1.33 -9.91 -19.29
N HIS A 232 -2.16 -10.95 -19.36
CA HIS A 232 -2.50 -11.60 -20.63
C HIS A 232 -3.13 -10.60 -21.61
N LYS A 233 -4.16 -9.86 -21.19
CA LYS A 233 -4.78 -8.82 -22.02
C LYS A 233 -3.80 -7.69 -22.38
N LEU A 234 -2.91 -7.33 -21.48
CA LEU A 234 -1.89 -6.31 -21.77
C LEU A 234 -0.89 -6.80 -22.83
N LYS A 235 -0.44 -8.06 -22.74
CA LYS A 235 0.51 -8.68 -23.66
C LYS A 235 -0.05 -8.90 -25.07
N GLU A 236 -1.36 -9.03 -25.23
CA GLU A 236 -1.99 -9.06 -26.57
C GLU A 236 -1.67 -7.84 -27.44
N SER A 237 -1.30 -6.71 -26.82
CA SER A 237 -1.04 -5.45 -27.50
C SER A 237 0.44 -5.05 -27.48
N ILE A 238 1.31 -5.91 -26.95
CA ILE A 238 2.74 -5.61 -26.76
C ILE A 238 3.59 -6.68 -27.44
N ALA A 239 4.51 -6.24 -28.29
CA ALA A 239 5.53 -7.11 -28.87
C ALA A 239 6.91 -6.46 -28.76
N TYR A 240 7.95 -7.28 -28.56
CA TYR A 240 9.33 -6.80 -28.66
C TYR A 240 9.71 -6.65 -30.14
N ASP A 241 10.20 -5.47 -30.52
CA ASP A 241 10.73 -5.20 -31.86
C ASP A 241 12.27 -5.22 -31.81
N PRO A 242 12.93 -6.27 -32.35
CA PRO A 242 14.38 -6.37 -32.34
C PRO A 242 15.07 -5.27 -33.14
N GLY A 243 14.43 -4.73 -34.18
CA GLY A 243 14.98 -3.66 -35.00
C GLY A 243 15.03 -2.32 -34.26
N ARG A 244 14.09 -2.10 -33.35
CA ARG A 244 14.04 -0.89 -32.49
C ARG A 244 14.67 -1.09 -31.12
N SER A 245 14.91 -2.33 -30.73
CA SER A 245 15.39 -2.75 -29.41
C SER A 245 14.50 -2.24 -28.27
N CYS A 246 13.18 -2.26 -28.46
CA CYS A 246 12.20 -1.85 -27.45
C CYS A 246 10.91 -2.67 -27.55
N LEU A 247 10.05 -2.54 -26.56
CA LEU A 247 8.67 -3.00 -26.64
C LEU A 247 7.88 -2.01 -27.51
N VAL A 248 6.98 -2.52 -28.34
CA VAL A 248 6.04 -1.71 -29.11
C VAL A 248 4.63 -2.04 -28.64
N PHE A 249 3.93 -1.02 -28.15
CA PHE A 249 2.50 -1.12 -27.88
C PHE A 249 1.72 -0.78 -29.15
N ASP A 250 0.86 -1.68 -29.59
CA ASP A 250 0.02 -1.52 -30.80
C ASP A 250 -1.46 -1.45 -30.41
N SER A 251 -2.10 -0.33 -30.74
CA SER A 251 -3.54 -0.13 -30.50
C SER A 251 -4.43 -0.93 -31.47
N GLY A 252 -3.89 -1.39 -32.60
CA GLY A 252 -4.64 -1.99 -33.70
C GLY A 252 -5.35 -1.00 -34.62
N ASP A 253 -5.25 0.31 -34.35
CA ASP A 253 -5.82 1.39 -35.20
C ASP A 253 -4.76 2.29 -35.84
N GLY A 254 -3.53 1.77 -35.97
CA GLY A 254 -2.41 2.48 -36.59
C GLY A 254 -1.56 3.30 -35.61
N VAL A 255 -1.97 3.43 -34.35
CA VAL A 255 -1.15 4.04 -33.29
C VAL A 255 -0.21 2.99 -32.70
N ARG A 256 1.10 3.19 -32.91
CA ARG A 256 2.17 2.36 -32.35
C ARG A 256 3.10 3.21 -31.51
N VAL A 257 3.43 2.74 -30.31
CA VAL A 257 4.23 3.49 -29.35
C VAL A 257 5.42 2.67 -28.88
N ASP A 258 6.61 3.27 -28.92
CA ASP A 258 7.84 2.65 -28.46
C ASP A 258 7.97 2.79 -26.92
N VAL A 259 7.83 1.67 -26.23
CA VAL A 259 7.99 1.52 -24.78
C VAL A 259 9.39 0.95 -24.51
N ALA A 260 10.25 1.75 -23.90
CA ALA A 260 11.60 1.33 -23.53
C ALA A 260 11.56 0.19 -22.50
N GLU A 261 10.69 0.31 -21.49
CA GLU A 261 10.58 -0.66 -20.39
C GLU A 261 9.17 -0.62 -19.81
N LEU A 262 8.66 -1.78 -19.40
CA LEU A 262 7.37 -1.89 -18.70
C LEU A 262 7.60 -2.53 -17.34
N LYS A 263 7.41 -1.75 -16.28
CA LYS A 263 7.55 -2.19 -14.89
C LYS A 263 6.21 -2.52 -14.33
N ALA A 264 6.09 -3.67 -13.67
CA ALA A 264 4.90 -3.99 -12.91
C ALA A 264 5.27 -4.45 -11.50
N ARG A 265 4.62 -3.88 -10.50
CA ARG A 265 4.92 -4.14 -9.09
C ARG A 265 3.65 -4.42 -8.31
N LEU A 266 3.60 -5.56 -7.63
CA LEU A 266 2.58 -5.84 -6.62
C LEU A 266 2.99 -5.14 -5.33
N LYS A 267 2.03 -4.46 -4.71
CA LYS A 267 2.26 -3.76 -3.46
C LYS A 267 2.42 -4.77 -2.32
N SER A 268 3.51 -4.65 -1.55
CA SER A 268 3.74 -5.51 -0.39
C SER A 268 2.75 -5.19 0.75
N PRO A 269 2.44 -6.16 1.63
CA PRO A 269 1.63 -5.91 2.82
C PRO A 269 2.15 -4.72 3.66
N GLU A 270 3.46 -4.58 3.80
CA GLU A 270 4.11 -3.47 4.52
C GLU A 270 3.77 -2.12 3.92
N SER A 271 3.77 -2.05 2.58
CA SER A 271 3.42 -0.83 1.86
C SER A 271 1.93 -0.49 2.01
N MET A 272 1.07 -1.49 2.22
CA MET A 272 -0.34 -1.30 2.55
C MET A 272 -0.50 -0.78 3.98
N PHE A 273 0.24 -1.33 4.96
CA PHE A 273 0.24 -0.82 6.35
C PHE A 273 0.65 0.65 6.42
N ALA A 274 1.73 1.03 5.71
CA ALA A 274 2.19 2.41 5.64
C ALA A 274 1.12 3.34 5.04
N LYS A 275 0.40 2.88 4.02
CA LYS A 275 -0.64 3.67 3.37
C LYS A 275 -1.87 3.85 4.25
N LEU A 276 -2.36 2.80 4.88
CA LEU A 276 -3.50 2.87 5.81
C LEU A 276 -3.15 3.68 7.05
N GLY A 277 -1.99 3.38 7.63
CA GLY A 277 -1.61 3.95 8.90
C GLY A 277 -1.07 5.38 8.83
N LYS A 278 -0.91 5.97 7.63
CA LYS A 278 -0.68 7.43 7.49
C LYS A 278 -1.95 8.22 7.16
N ASP A 279 -3.01 7.54 6.69
CA ASP A 279 -4.28 8.18 6.33
C ASP A 279 -5.13 8.39 7.58
N THR A 280 -5.76 9.56 7.72
CA THR A 280 -6.63 9.87 8.86
C THR A 280 -7.99 9.17 8.76
N SER A 281 -8.40 8.77 7.55
CA SER A 281 -9.66 8.03 7.32
C SER A 281 -9.56 6.54 7.63
N GLU A 282 -8.37 5.94 7.55
CA GLU A 282 -8.11 4.50 7.76
C GLU A 282 -8.97 3.54 6.90
N GLU A 283 -9.59 4.05 5.83
CA GLU A 283 -10.53 3.29 5.03
C GLU A 283 -9.81 2.40 4.02
N ILE A 284 -9.91 1.08 4.22
CA ILE A 284 -9.21 0.08 3.40
C ILE A 284 -9.65 0.08 1.93
N GLN A 285 -10.89 0.51 1.69
CA GLN A 285 -11.50 0.65 0.36
C GLN A 285 -10.77 1.68 -0.53
N HIS A 286 -9.83 2.45 0.03
CA HIS A 286 -8.97 3.39 -0.71
C HIS A 286 -7.62 2.81 -1.15
N ILE A 287 -7.29 1.55 -0.80
CA ILE A 287 -6.14 0.87 -1.39
C ILE A 287 -6.49 0.46 -2.82
N ARG A 288 -6.37 1.42 -3.74
CA ARG A 288 -6.61 1.24 -5.19
C ARG A 288 -5.34 1.11 -6.02
N ASP A 289 -4.19 0.90 -5.37
CA ASP A 289 -2.85 0.82 -5.97
C ASP A 289 -2.20 -0.52 -5.66
N VAL A 290 -2.98 -1.61 -5.76
CA VAL A 290 -2.50 -2.95 -5.43
C VAL A 290 -1.47 -3.42 -6.46
N LEU A 291 -1.78 -3.29 -7.74
CA LEU A 291 -0.83 -3.46 -8.83
C LEU A 291 -0.42 -2.08 -9.36
N ALA A 292 0.87 -1.77 -9.37
CA ALA A 292 1.39 -0.57 -10.02
C ALA A 292 2.05 -0.97 -11.36
N VAL A 293 1.62 -0.38 -12.46
CA VAL A 293 2.18 -0.60 -13.79
C VAL A 293 2.72 0.71 -14.33
N THR A 294 4.01 0.74 -14.64
CA THR A 294 4.70 1.90 -15.21
C THR A 294 5.17 1.58 -16.62
N PHE A 295 4.71 2.38 -17.58
CA PHE A 295 5.26 2.41 -18.93
C PHE A 295 6.35 3.48 -18.99
N LEU A 296 7.57 3.07 -19.32
CA LEU A 296 8.70 3.96 -19.60
C LEU A 296 8.85 4.11 -21.11
N LEU A 297 8.56 5.30 -21.61
CA LEU A 297 8.64 5.64 -23.02
C LEU A 297 10.06 6.01 -23.41
N ARG A 298 10.39 5.79 -24.69
CA ARG A 298 11.63 6.34 -25.27
C ARG A 298 11.54 7.84 -25.42
N GLU A 299 10.39 8.35 -25.85
CA GLU A 299 10.12 9.76 -26.06
C GLU A 299 8.89 10.18 -25.24
N ARG A 300 9.02 11.31 -24.55
CA ARG A 300 7.95 11.84 -23.69
C ARG A 300 6.72 12.22 -24.50
N GLU A 301 6.93 12.67 -25.72
CA GLU A 301 5.91 13.14 -26.65
C GLU A 301 4.97 12.00 -27.10
N ASP A 302 5.33 10.73 -26.87
CA ASP A 302 4.44 9.59 -27.17
C ASP A 302 3.46 9.28 -26.03
N ALA A 303 3.48 10.04 -24.92
CA ALA A 303 2.63 9.78 -23.76
C ALA A 303 1.13 9.82 -24.09
N LEU A 304 0.69 10.76 -24.93
CA LEU A 304 -0.71 10.85 -25.35
C LEU A 304 -1.09 9.75 -26.32
N ALA A 305 -0.17 9.36 -27.21
CA ALA A 305 -0.35 8.21 -28.08
C ALA A 305 -0.51 6.92 -27.27
N LEU A 306 0.29 6.71 -26.22
CA LEU A 306 0.13 5.55 -25.35
C LEU A 306 -1.19 5.61 -24.57
N PHE A 307 -1.55 6.77 -24.04
CA PHE A 307 -2.82 6.93 -23.33
C PHE A 307 -4.01 6.56 -24.23
N HIS A 308 -4.05 7.06 -25.47
CA HIS A 308 -5.03 6.67 -26.49
C HIS A 308 -4.99 5.16 -26.76
N ALA A 309 -3.80 4.60 -26.99
CA ALA A 309 -3.66 3.18 -27.30
C ALA A 309 -4.17 2.29 -26.15
N LEU A 310 -3.88 2.64 -24.90
CA LEU A 310 -4.41 1.96 -23.71
C LEU A 310 -5.93 2.09 -23.61
N GLN A 311 -6.51 3.23 -23.99
CA GLN A 311 -7.96 3.39 -24.07
C GLN A 311 -8.57 2.51 -25.16
N LYS A 312 -7.97 2.51 -26.36
CA LYS A 312 -8.43 1.74 -27.50
C LYS A 312 -8.45 0.24 -27.25
N ARG A 313 -7.43 -0.27 -26.53
CA ARG A 313 -7.34 -1.68 -26.11
C ARG A 313 -8.18 -2.00 -24.87
N GLY A 314 -8.93 -1.03 -24.36
CA GLY A 314 -9.79 -1.18 -23.19
C GLY A 314 -9.02 -1.52 -21.91
N VAL A 315 -7.77 -1.05 -21.80
CA VAL A 315 -6.99 -1.07 -20.56
C VAL A 315 -7.46 0.07 -19.66
N ILE A 316 -7.53 1.28 -20.21
CA ILE A 316 -8.11 2.46 -19.56
C ILE A 316 -9.51 2.67 -20.13
N LEU A 317 -10.53 2.74 -19.28
CA LEU A 317 -11.90 3.03 -19.69
C LEU A 317 -12.44 4.18 -18.82
N GLN A 318 -13.22 5.09 -19.38
CA GLN A 318 -13.71 6.25 -18.60
C GLN A 318 -14.50 5.81 -17.36
N GLU A 319 -15.29 4.75 -17.50
CA GLU A 319 -16.06 4.13 -16.43
C GLU A 319 -15.22 3.45 -15.34
N ASN A 320 -13.96 3.12 -15.63
CA ASN A 320 -13.08 2.42 -14.69
C ASN A 320 -12.03 3.32 -14.04
N VAL A 321 -11.87 4.56 -14.53
CA VAL A 321 -10.94 5.56 -13.99
C VAL A 321 -11.56 6.27 -12.79
N VAL A 322 -10.81 6.33 -11.69
CA VAL A 322 -11.17 7.13 -10.54
C VAL A 322 -10.81 8.59 -10.84
N SER A 323 -11.79 9.42 -11.19
CA SER A 323 -11.57 10.81 -11.66
C SER A 323 -10.69 11.66 -10.73
N ALA A 324 -10.81 11.49 -9.41
CA ALA A 324 -9.98 12.18 -8.41
C ALA A 324 -8.52 11.68 -8.32
N SER A 325 -8.13 10.67 -9.10
CA SER A 325 -6.81 10.04 -9.04
C SER A 325 -5.86 10.44 -10.18
N ILE A 326 -6.34 11.20 -11.16
CA ILE A 326 -5.48 11.79 -12.19
C ILE A 326 -4.81 12.99 -11.53
N THR A 327 -3.53 12.88 -11.21
CA THR A 327 -2.88 13.85 -10.32
C THR A 327 -1.81 14.69 -11.00
N GLN A 328 -1.24 14.25 -12.12
CA GLN A 328 0.00 14.83 -12.68
C GLN A 328 0.09 14.65 -14.21
N THR A 329 0.80 15.56 -14.87
CA THR A 329 1.14 15.53 -16.29
C THR A 329 2.67 15.46 -16.46
N LEU A 330 3.13 14.92 -17.60
CA LEU A 330 4.56 14.92 -17.98
C LEU A 330 5.05 16.26 -18.52
N PHE A 331 4.13 17.21 -18.73
CA PHE A 331 4.37 18.48 -19.39
C PHE A 331 4.23 19.61 -18.38
N ASP A 332 5.08 20.63 -18.44
CA ASP A 332 5.06 21.72 -17.45
C ASP A 332 3.99 22.77 -17.81
N ASN A 333 3.59 22.84 -19.08
CA ASN A 333 2.59 23.78 -19.59
C ASN A 333 1.96 23.23 -20.91
N PRO A 334 0.88 23.84 -21.42
CA PRO A 334 0.26 23.43 -22.68
C PRO A 334 1.19 23.44 -23.90
N HIS A 335 2.11 24.41 -23.98
CA HIS A 335 3.04 24.55 -25.11
C HIS A 335 3.99 23.34 -25.19
N ASP A 336 4.46 22.85 -24.04
CA ASP A 336 5.29 21.65 -23.95
C ASP A 336 4.57 20.37 -24.44
N MET A 337 3.23 20.39 -24.49
CA MET A 337 2.35 19.27 -24.86
C MET A 337 1.94 19.31 -26.35
N GLU A 338 2.24 20.39 -27.07
CA GLU A 338 1.85 20.58 -28.48
C GLU A 338 2.40 19.48 -29.38
N GLU A 339 3.69 19.15 -29.27
CA GLU A 339 4.31 18.12 -30.11
C GLU A 339 3.72 16.74 -29.82
N ALA A 340 3.42 16.43 -28.56
CA ALA A 340 2.76 15.18 -28.18
C ALA A 340 1.36 15.07 -28.81
N THR A 341 0.63 16.19 -28.81
CA THR A 341 -0.70 16.28 -29.40
C THR A 341 -0.64 16.13 -30.91
N LEU A 342 0.28 16.83 -31.57
CA LEU A 342 0.49 16.77 -33.02
C LEU A 342 0.87 15.35 -33.47
N ARG A 343 1.74 14.66 -32.72
CA ARG A 343 2.11 13.26 -33.01
C ARG A 343 0.92 12.31 -32.92
N LEU A 344 0.09 12.44 -31.88
CA LEU A 344 -1.14 11.67 -31.76
C LEU A 344 -2.08 11.93 -32.94
N MET A 345 -2.34 13.20 -33.27
CA MET A 345 -3.20 13.57 -34.40
C MET A 345 -2.71 12.97 -35.71
N ARG A 346 -1.40 13.03 -35.98
CA ARG A 346 -0.78 12.39 -37.16
C ARG A 346 -0.94 10.88 -37.16
N ALA A 347 -0.75 10.23 -36.00
CA ALA A 347 -0.91 8.79 -35.89
C ALA A 347 -2.35 8.36 -36.18
N LEU A 348 -3.34 9.10 -35.67
CA LEU A 348 -4.76 8.88 -35.94
C LEU A 348 -5.12 9.13 -37.42
N ALA A 349 -4.62 10.21 -38.02
CA ALA A 349 -4.86 10.52 -39.43
C ALA A 349 -4.33 9.39 -40.34
N ARG A 350 -3.12 8.90 -40.08
CA ARG A 350 -2.54 7.74 -40.80
C ARG A 350 -3.37 6.48 -40.60
N GLY A 351 -3.81 6.20 -39.37
CA GLY A 351 -4.68 5.05 -39.07
C GLY A 351 -6.02 5.10 -39.80
N ALA A 352 -6.56 6.30 -40.00
CA ALA A 352 -7.78 6.55 -40.76
C ALA A 352 -7.59 6.58 -42.29
N LEU A 353 -6.36 6.34 -42.78
CA LEU A 353 -5.98 6.50 -44.20
C LEU A 353 -6.32 7.90 -44.74
N SER A 354 -6.19 8.92 -43.90
CA SER A 354 -6.35 10.32 -44.28
C SER A 354 -5.00 10.93 -44.66
N ASP A 355 -4.96 11.59 -45.82
CA ASP A 355 -3.80 12.37 -46.28
C ASP A 355 -3.77 13.80 -45.71
N ILE A 356 -4.72 14.14 -44.84
CA ILE A 356 -4.82 15.47 -44.22
C ILE A 356 -3.77 15.57 -43.11
N GLU A 357 -2.76 16.41 -43.34
CA GLU A 357 -1.78 16.76 -42.32
C GLU A 357 -2.45 17.63 -41.24
N PRO A 358 -2.35 17.26 -39.95
CA PRO A 358 -2.94 18.04 -38.87
C PRO A 358 -2.33 19.45 -38.78
N ASP A 359 -3.18 20.44 -38.54
CA ASP A 359 -2.75 21.82 -38.38
C ASP A 359 -2.12 22.08 -36.99
N ARG A 360 -1.12 22.97 -36.94
CA ARG A 360 -0.44 23.34 -35.70
C ARG A 360 -1.32 24.19 -34.78
N GLU A 361 -2.17 25.06 -35.30
CA GLU A 361 -3.06 25.85 -34.44
C GLU A 361 -4.10 24.94 -33.78
N GLU A 362 -4.63 23.98 -34.53
CA GLU A 362 -5.50 22.94 -33.99
C GLU A 362 -4.79 22.08 -32.92
N ALA A 363 -3.53 21.67 -33.16
CA ALA A 363 -2.75 20.93 -32.16
C ALA A 363 -2.53 21.75 -30.88
N ALA A 364 -2.27 23.05 -30.99
CA ALA A 364 -2.11 23.94 -29.84
C ALA A 364 -3.41 24.11 -29.04
N ALA A 365 -4.55 24.26 -29.73
CA ALA A 365 -5.86 24.31 -29.08
C ALA A 365 -6.15 23.01 -28.31
N ASN A 366 -5.92 21.85 -28.94
CA ASN A 366 -6.10 20.55 -28.30
C ASN A 366 -5.13 20.34 -27.11
N ALA A 367 -3.88 20.77 -27.23
CA ALA A 367 -2.91 20.69 -26.13
C ALA A 367 -3.36 21.50 -24.91
N ALA A 368 -3.90 22.70 -25.14
CA ALA A 368 -4.47 23.53 -24.07
C ALA A 368 -5.67 22.85 -23.40
N ASP A 369 -6.54 22.19 -24.16
CA ASP A 369 -7.71 21.48 -23.65
C ASP A 369 -7.30 20.25 -22.82
N PHE A 370 -6.38 19.42 -23.34
CA PHE A 370 -5.84 18.28 -22.62
C PHE A 370 -5.17 18.70 -21.31
N PHE A 371 -4.31 19.72 -21.37
CA PHE A 371 -3.60 20.19 -20.18
C PHE A 371 -4.57 20.65 -19.09
N ARG A 372 -5.59 21.45 -19.46
CA ARG A 372 -6.64 21.87 -18.52
C ARG A 372 -7.41 20.70 -17.93
N ALA A 373 -7.70 19.66 -18.71
CA ALA A 373 -8.40 18.48 -18.21
C ALA A 373 -7.56 17.68 -17.19
N LEU A 374 -6.23 17.68 -17.33
CA LEU A 374 -5.30 16.99 -16.43
C LEU A 374 -5.00 17.76 -15.14
N ASP A 375 -5.03 19.09 -15.17
CA ASP A 375 -4.60 19.96 -14.07
C ASP A 375 -5.66 20.18 -12.96
N ILE A 376 -6.91 19.75 -13.17
CA ILE A 376 -8.04 19.98 -12.25
C ILE A 376 -7.78 19.43 -10.82
N ASN A 377 -6.83 18.51 -10.64
CA ASN A 377 -6.60 17.78 -9.39
C ASN A 377 -5.20 17.97 -8.75
N ALA A 378 -4.30 18.79 -9.32
CA ALA A 378 -2.89 18.82 -8.92
C ALA A 378 -2.64 19.24 -7.44
N VAL A 379 -3.59 19.91 -6.79
CA VAL A 379 -3.35 20.69 -5.55
C VAL A 379 -3.59 19.93 -4.22
N ARG A 380 -3.91 18.63 -4.20
CA ARG A 380 -4.53 18.01 -3.00
C ARG A 380 -3.69 17.09 -2.09
N ASN A 381 -2.38 16.93 -2.28
CA ASN A 381 -1.59 16.01 -1.43
C ASN A 381 -0.35 16.65 -0.77
N PRO A 382 -0.32 16.87 0.56
CA PRO A 382 0.83 17.48 1.25
C PRO A 382 2.06 16.56 1.33
N HIS A 383 1.94 15.29 0.94
CA HIS A 383 3.05 14.33 0.94
C HIS A 383 3.65 14.07 -0.45
N SER A 384 3.02 14.54 -1.53
CA SER A 384 3.62 14.46 -2.87
C SER A 384 4.84 15.39 -2.98
N ALA A 385 5.81 14.97 -3.77
CA ALA A 385 6.89 15.85 -4.23
C ALA A 385 6.39 16.70 -5.39
N ASP A 386 6.90 17.92 -5.49
CA ASP A 386 6.52 18.88 -6.55
C ASP A 386 7.16 18.51 -7.91
N GLN A 387 8.00 17.47 -7.94
CA GLN A 387 8.85 17.09 -9.08
C GLN A 387 8.46 15.78 -9.79
N HIS A 388 7.31 15.17 -9.45
CA HIS A 388 6.91 13.93 -10.13
C HIS A 388 6.44 14.22 -11.57
N ARG A 389 7.29 13.91 -12.54
CA ARG A 389 7.03 14.01 -13.98
C ARG A 389 6.49 12.68 -14.50
N LYS A 390 5.19 12.46 -14.30
CA LYS A 390 4.48 11.28 -14.81
C LYS A 390 2.99 11.56 -14.95
N PHE A 391 2.39 10.97 -15.98
CA PHE A 391 0.96 10.76 -15.98
C PHE A 391 0.63 9.60 -15.06
N GLN A 392 -0.32 9.77 -14.14
CA GLN A 392 -0.72 8.73 -13.20
C GLN A 392 -2.24 8.71 -13.06
N CYS A 393 -2.84 7.52 -13.13
CA CYS A 393 -4.24 7.31 -12.81
C CYS A 393 -4.44 5.98 -12.08
N LYS A 394 -5.53 5.87 -11.33
CA LYS A 394 -5.96 4.61 -10.69
C LYS A 394 -7.22 4.12 -11.38
N ILE A 395 -7.22 2.85 -11.75
CA ILE A 395 -8.33 2.19 -12.43
C ILE A 395 -8.79 0.95 -11.65
N ASN A 396 -10.08 0.64 -11.74
CA ASN A 396 -10.63 -0.65 -11.33
C ASN A 396 -10.84 -1.50 -12.59
N PHE A 397 -9.79 -2.18 -13.02
CA PHE A 397 -9.81 -2.96 -14.25
C PHE A 397 -10.79 -4.13 -14.12
N SER A 398 -11.83 -4.15 -14.95
CA SER A 398 -12.82 -5.23 -14.95
C SER A 398 -12.29 -6.44 -15.70
N LEU A 399 -12.33 -7.61 -15.06
CA LEU A 399 -11.84 -8.85 -15.66
C LEU A 399 -12.79 -10.03 -15.35
N PRO A 400 -13.08 -10.87 -16.35
CA PRO A 400 -13.81 -12.11 -16.12
C PRO A 400 -12.86 -13.18 -15.57
N VAL A 401 -13.29 -13.89 -14.52
CA VAL A 401 -12.64 -15.13 -14.06
C VAL A 401 -13.52 -16.28 -14.51
N HIS A 402 -12.97 -17.16 -15.34
CA HIS A 402 -13.68 -18.31 -15.87
C HIS A 402 -13.36 -19.55 -15.04
N ARG A 403 -14.37 -20.37 -14.76
CA ARG A 403 -14.25 -21.69 -14.15
C ARG A 403 -14.89 -22.72 -15.06
N ASP A 404 -14.28 -23.88 -15.15
CA ASP A 404 -14.94 -25.06 -15.72
C ASP A 404 -16.17 -25.39 -14.87
N ALA A 405 -17.36 -25.48 -15.49
CA ALA A 405 -18.61 -25.65 -14.77
C ALA A 405 -18.72 -27.02 -14.05
N SER A 406 -18.05 -28.05 -14.59
CA SER A 406 -18.09 -29.41 -14.05
C SER A 406 -17.12 -29.63 -12.90
N THR A 407 -15.91 -29.08 -13.01
CA THR A 407 -14.83 -29.29 -12.04
C THR A 407 -14.64 -28.13 -11.07
N ARG A 408 -15.25 -26.97 -11.37
CA ARG A 408 -15.08 -25.68 -10.67
C ARG A 408 -13.64 -25.14 -10.65
N ARG A 409 -12.74 -25.77 -11.41
CA ARG A 409 -11.35 -25.35 -11.55
C ARG A 409 -11.29 -24.03 -12.31
N ILE A 410 -10.46 -23.12 -11.83
CA ILE A 410 -10.24 -21.82 -12.48
C ILE A 410 -9.44 -22.03 -13.76
N LEU A 411 -9.89 -21.42 -14.85
CA LEU A 411 -9.20 -21.40 -16.14
C LEU A 411 -8.27 -20.20 -16.17
N VAL A 412 -6.95 -20.46 -16.19
CA VAL A 412 -5.92 -19.41 -16.16
C VAL A 412 -5.67 -18.89 -17.59
N PRO A 413 -5.83 -17.58 -17.85
CA PRO A 413 -5.53 -16.97 -19.15
C PRO A 413 -4.16 -17.34 -19.71
N GLY A 414 -4.07 -17.47 -21.04
CA GLY A 414 -2.84 -17.92 -21.72
C GLY A 414 -2.57 -19.44 -21.71
N THR A 415 -3.21 -20.20 -20.83
CA THR A 415 -3.05 -21.66 -20.80
C THR A 415 -3.86 -22.38 -21.89
N ALA A 416 -3.45 -23.62 -22.21
CA ALA A 416 -4.22 -24.49 -23.09
C ALA A 416 -5.67 -24.66 -22.60
N ALA A 417 -5.88 -24.90 -21.30
CA ALA A 417 -7.21 -25.05 -20.71
C ALA A 417 -8.11 -23.82 -20.97
N TYR A 418 -7.55 -22.61 -20.85
CA TYR A 418 -8.27 -21.38 -21.13
C TYR A 418 -8.58 -21.17 -22.61
N SER A 419 -7.72 -21.63 -23.52
CA SER A 419 -7.99 -21.57 -24.96
C SER A 419 -9.18 -22.45 -25.38
N TYR A 420 -9.48 -23.51 -24.61
CA TYR A 420 -10.63 -24.39 -24.83
C TYR A 420 -11.94 -23.90 -24.19
N ARG A 421 -11.93 -22.75 -23.50
CA ARG A 421 -13.10 -22.24 -22.74
C ARG A 421 -14.37 -22.09 -23.57
N ASP A 422 -14.25 -21.76 -24.86
CA ASP A 422 -15.39 -21.57 -25.77
C ASP A 422 -15.99 -22.92 -26.25
N ARG A 423 -15.38 -24.04 -25.87
CA ARG A 423 -15.78 -25.41 -26.24
C ARG A 423 -16.26 -26.23 -25.05
N ILE A 424 -16.31 -25.65 -23.85
CA ILE A 424 -16.76 -26.29 -22.62
C ILE A 424 -17.76 -25.39 -21.91
N ASP A 425 -18.57 -25.97 -21.02
CA ASP A 425 -19.42 -25.18 -20.15
C ASP A 425 -18.57 -24.42 -19.12
N VAL A 426 -18.70 -23.10 -19.10
CA VAL A 426 -17.95 -22.21 -18.20
C VAL A 426 -18.87 -21.40 -17.30
N ALA A 427 -18.55 -21.38 -16.01
CA ALA A 427 -19.09 -20.41 -15.08
C ALA A 427 -18.17 -19.17 -15.08
N THR A 428 -18.74 -18.00 -15.33
CA THR A 428 -17.97 -16.74 -15.37
C THR A 428 -18.34 -15.86 -14.20
N GLU A 429 -17.34 -15.50 -13.40
CA GLU A 429 -17.47 -14.54 -12.31
C GLU A 429 -16.86 -13.20 -12.75
N ARG A 430 -17.51 -12.08 -12.38
CA ARG A 430 -17.01 -10.74 -12.67
C ARG A 430 -16.20 -10.23 -11.49
N HIS A 431 -14.96 -9.86 -11.75
CA HIS A 431 -14.04 -9.32 -10.75
C HIS A 431 -13.48 -7.98 -11.20
N THR A 432 -12.91 -7.24 -10.25
CA THR A 432 -12.12 -6.04 -10.54
C THR A 432 -10.70 -6.20 -10.00
N LEU A 433 -9.76 -5.52 -10.63
CA LEU A 433 -8.37 -5.41 -10.19
C LEU A 433 -8.03 -3.92 -10.04
N PRO A 434 -7.70 -3.44 -8.82
CA PRO A 434 -7.23 -2.09 -8.63
C PRO A 434 -5.79 -1.94 -9.16
N VAL A 435 -5.63 -1.16 -10.23
CA VAL A 435 -4.35 -0.90 -10.89
C VAL A 435 -4.04 0.59 -10.83
N GLU A 436 -2.83 0.94 -10.39
CA GLU A 436 -2.25 2.26 -10.60
C GLU A 436 -1.41 2.24 -11.87
N LEU A 437 -1.87 2.96 -12.89
CA LEU A 437 -1.15 3.12 -14.15
C LEU A 437 -0.31 4.39 -14.12
N ARG A 438 0.92 4.27 -14.59
CA ARG A 438 1.89 5.37 -14.69
C ARG A 438 2.48 5.37 -16.10
N ILE A 439 2.59 6.55 -16.69
CA ILE A 439 3.30 6.77 -17.96
C ILE A 439 4.36 7.83 -17.68
N SER A 440 5.61 7.52 -18.00
CA SER A 440 6.73 8.45 -17.93
C SER A 440 7.71 8.14 -19.07
N ASP A 441 8.62 9.05 -19.40
CA ASP A 441 9.78 8.74 -20.22
C ASP A 441 10.98 8.36 -19.34
N VAL A 442 11.97 7.68 -19.92
CA VAL A 442 13.15 7.21 -19.17
C VAL A 442 13.85 8.36 -18.43
N ARG A 443 14.01 9.53 -19.06
CA ARG A 443 14.69 10.67 -18.47
C ARG A 443 13.88 11.26 -17.32
N SER A 444 12.58 11.48 -17.51
CA SER A 444 11.71 11.98 -16.44
C SER A 444 11.62 11.01 -15.26
N TRP A 445 11.59 9.70 -15.52
CA TRP A 445 11.62 8.67 -14.48
C TRP A 445 12.93 8.72 -13.67
N GLU A 446 14.08 8.83 -14.34
CA GLU A 446 15.37 8.94 -13.65
C GLU A 446 15.49 10.22 -12.81
N LEU A 447 14.97 11.33 -13.32
CA LEU A 447 14.99 12.59 -12.59
C LEU A 447 14.02 12.63 -11.41
N SER A 448 12.88 11.94 -11.50
CA SER A 448 11.80 12.04 -10.50
C SER A 448 11.74 10.87 -9.51
N GLU A 449 12.18 9.67 -9.85
CA GLU A 449 12.05 8.50 -8.97
C GLU A 449 13.39 8.03 -8.39
N LYS A 450 14.51 8.40 -9.02
CA LYS A 450 15.87 8.02 -8.59
C LYS A 450 16.67 9.16 -7.97
N ARG A 451 16.09 10.36 -7.84
CA ARG A 451 16.81 11.55 -7.32
C ARG A 451 15.92 12.46 -6.48
N GLY A 452 16.56 13.31 -5.71
CA GLY A 452 15.94 14.40 -4.97
C GLY A 452 14.98 13.95 -3.87
N GLU A 453 14.09 14.87 -3.47
CA GLU A 453 13.00 14.57 -2.52
C GLU A 453 11.92 13.63 -3.09
N ALA A 454 11.90 13.46 -4.42
CA ALA A 454 10.98 12.60 -5.14
C ALA A 454 11.46 11.14 -5.23
N HIS A 455 12.71 10.87 -4.81
CA HIS A 455 13.27 9.51 -4.69
C HIS A 455 12.30 8.59 -3.93
N HIS A 456 12.09 7.38 -4.46
CA HIS A 456 11.12 6.42 -3.89
C HIS A 456 11.32 6.20 -2.38
N ASP A 457 12.57 6.01 -1.95
CA ASP A 457 12.87 5.79 -0.53
C ASP A 457 12.73 7.05 0.32
N ALA A 458 12.93 8.25 -0.25
CA ALA A 458 12.67 9.49 0.45
C ALA A 458 11.16 9.63 0.75
N TYR A 459 10.33 9.33 -0.25
CA TYR A 459 8.88 9.30 -0.11
C TYR A 459 8.41 8.24 0.89
N LYS A 460 8.90 7.00 0.75
CA LYS A 460 8.60 5.90 1.68
C LYS A 460 9.01 6.25 3.12
N PHE A 461 10.19 6.87 3.30
CA PHE A 461 10.64 7.33 4.61
C PHE A 461 9.66 8.32 5.24
N ARG A 462 9.20 9.33 4.50
CA ARG A 462 8.21 10.29 5.01
C ARG A 462 6.90 9.60 5.45
N GLN A 463 6.42 8.63 4.68
CA GLN A 463 5.23 7.86 5.05
C GLN A 463 5.44 7.03 6.33
N LEU A 464 6.59 6.34 6.42
CA LEU A 464 6.90 5.50 7.58
C LEU A 464 7.20 6.31 8.83
N THR A 465 7.79 7.49 8.73
CA THR A 465 7.98 8.41 9.86
C THR A 465 6.63 8.94 10.38
N ALA A 466 5.68 9.24 9.48
CA ALA A 466 4.32 9.58 9.89
C ALA A 466 3.61 8.41 10.59
N LEU A 467 3.76 7.19 10.06
CA LEU A 467 3.26 5.98 10.72
C LEU A 467 3.91 5.78 12.11
N MET A 468 5.23 5.94 12.21
CA MET A 468 5.98 5.81 13.46
C MET A 468 5.47 6.78 14.53
N ASN A 469 5.22 8.05 14.16
CA ASN A 469 4.62 9.03 15.06
C ASN A 469 3.28 8.54 15.61
N ARG A 470 2.40 8.01 14.76
CA ARG A 470 1.06 7.55 15.19
C ARG A 470 1.15 6.28 16.03
N LEU A 471 1.93 5.29 15.60
CA LEU A 471 2.07 4.02 16.32
C LEU A 471 2.68 4.20 17.71
N PHE A 472 3.77 4.95 17.80
CA PHE A 472 4.64 4.96 18.97
C PHE A 472 4.57 6.25 19.81
N ASP A 473 3.69 7.22 19.54
CA ASP A 473 3.49 8.36 20.45
C ASP A 473 3.08 7.86 21.86
N PRO A 474 3.78 8.26 22.95
CA PRO A 474 4.80 9.33 23.03
C PRO A 474 6.28 8.87 22.96
N LEU A 475 6.57 7.58 22.76
CA LEU A 475 7.93 7.04 22.68
C LEU A 475 8.72 7.49 21.45
N PHE A 476 8.05 7.78 20.34
CA PHE A 476 8.68 8.31 19.12
C PHE A 476 7.95 9.56 18.67
N ARG A 477 8.71 10.62 18.36
CA ARG A 477 8.17 11.83 17.76
C ARG A 477 9.20 12.49 16.85
N PHE A 478 8.93 12.47 15.56
CA PHE A 478 9.56 13.35 14.59
C PHE A 478 8.62 14.53 14.31
N PRO A 479 9.02 15.80 14.51
CA PRO A 479 8.09 16.92 14.43
C PRO A 479 7.52 17.11 13.01
N PRO A 480 6.18 17.15 12.82
CA PRO A 480 5.55 17.35 11.50
C PRO A 480 5.98 18.64 10.80
N GLU A 481 6.23 19.70 11.57
CA GLU A 481 6.68 21.01 11.09
C GLU A 481 8.05 20.95 10.38
N GLU A 482 8.88 19.97 10.71
CA GLU A 482 10.23 19.83 10.12
C GLU A 482 10.22 19.06 8.79
N PHE A 483 9.06 18.57 8.31
CA PHE A 483 8.98 17.81 7.05
C PHE A 483 9.42 18.64 5.83
N GLY A 484 9.27 19.96 5.86
CA GLY A 484 9.78 20.85 4.81
C GLY A 484 11.31 20.84 4.73
N ARG A 485 12.00 20.91 5.88
CA ARG A 485 13.46 20.85 5.95
C ARG A 485 13.99 19.43 5.71
N LEU A 486 13.28 18.40 6.17
CA LEU A 486 13.58 17.01 5.87
C LEU A 486 13.63 16.77 4.35
N ARG A 487 12.68 17.32 3.59
CA ARG A 487 12.68 17.22 2.12
C ARG A 487 13.94 17.84 1.50
N ALA A 488 14.38 18.99 2.00
CA ALA A 488 15.61 19.63 1.54
C ALA A 488 16.86 18.77 1.80
N ASP A 489 16.94 18.12 2.96
CA ASP A 489 18.03 17.19 3.26
C ASP A 489 17.96 15.91 2.41
N GLN A 490 16.76 15.37 2.19
CA GLN A 490 16.58 14.23 1.27
C GLN A 490 17.01 14.58 -0.15
N ALA A 491 16.73 15.81 -0.62
CA ALA A 491 17.20 16.26 -1.93
C ALA A 491 18.73 16.29 -2.05
N ARG A 492 19.44 16.54 -0.94
CA ARG A 492 20.91 16.47 -0.87
C ARG A 492 21.43 15.04 -0.75
N LEU A 493 20.67 14.15 -0.10
CA LEU A 493 21.08 12.77 0.14
C LEU A 493 20.96 11.91 -1.12
N PHE A 494 19.90 12.10 -1.90
CA PHE A 494 19.58 11.30 -3.08
C PHE A 494 19.96 12.03 -4.39
N VAL A 495 21.26 12.13 -4.68
CA VAL A 495 21.79 12.86 -5.88
C VAL A 495 21.75 12.02 -7.15
#